data_AF-A0AAD0YUH0-F1
#
_entry.id   AF-A0AAD0YUH0-F1
#
_cell.length_a   1.000
_cell.length_b   1.000
_cell.length_c   1.000
_cell.angle_alpha   90.00
_cell.angle_beta   90.00
_cell.angle_gamma   90.00
#
_symmetry.space_group_name_H-M   'P 1'
#
loop_
_entity.id
_entity.type
_entity.pdbx_description
1 polymer ?
#
loop_
_entity_poly.entity_id
_entity_poly.type
_entity_poly.pdbx_seq_one_letter_code
_entity_poly.pdbx_strand_id
1 'polypeptide(L)'
;MKTNLIVLFIALFSLSSCVSDEASAGQVNSAFQGNWSGNFTGDESGTLNFVVQKEGTIVGEIHLNQTNTKEPINGYVNFDGKFDMNTKTHYTFSGYLQSSKSEGKWTKINFKGNYSFQKQ
;
A
#
# COMPACT_ATOMS: atom_id res chain seq x y z
N MET A 1 -14.42 -23.92 -39.39
CA MET A 1 -13.96 -22.67 -38.73
C MET A 1 -14.77 -22.48 -37.45
N LYS A 2 -14.20 -22.85 -36.29
CA LYS A 2 -14.88 -22.88 -34.97
C LYS A 2 -14.18 -21.94 -33.97
N THR A 3 -13.69 -20.80 -34.46
CA THR A 3 -12.78 -19.92 -33.71
C THR A 3 -13.41 -18.54 -33.49
N ASN A 4 -14.70 -18.46 -33.20
CA ASN A 4 -15.40 -17.17 -33.01
C ASN A 4 -16.19 -17.05 -31.70
N LEU A 5 -16.23 -18.09 -30.85
CA LEU A 5 -17.00 -18.03 -29.59
C LEU A 5 -16.11 -17.74 -28.35
N ILE A 6 -14.82 -18.11 -28.40
CA ILE A 6 -13.90 -17.94 -27.26
C ILE A 6 -13.46 -16.48 -27.09
N VAL A 7 -13.34 -15.72 -28.18
CA VAL A 7 -12.92 -14.31 -28.15
C VAL A 7 -13.97 -13.41 -27.47
N LEU A 8 -15.26 -13.78 -27.56
CA LEU A 8 -16.36 -13.02 -26.96
C LEU A 8 -16.38 -13.11 -25.42
N PHE A 9 -15.92 -14.24 -24.85
CA PHE A 9 -15.87 -14.42 -23.39
C PHE A 9 -14.71 -13.68 -22.71
N ILE A 10 -13.60 -13.45 -23.42
CA ILE A 10 -12.42 -12.75 -22.89
C ILE A 10 -12.65 -11.22 -22.83
N ALA A 11 -13.47 -10.67 -23.73
CA ALA A 11 -13.82 -9.25 -23.75
C ALA A 11 -14.79 -8.82 -22.62
N LEU A 12 -15.56 -9.76 -22.05
CA LEU A 12 -16.53 -9.48 -20.99
C LEU A 12 -15.90 -9.41 -19.58
N PHE A 13 -14.69 -9.98 -19.40
CA PHE A 13 -13.96 -9.94 -18.12
C PHE A 13 -13.13 -8.66 -17.94
N SER A 14 -13.10 -7.77 -18.92
CA SER A 14 -12.27 -6.55 -18.90
C SER A 14 -12.90 -5.37 -18.16
N LEU A 15 -14.14 -5.49 -17.67
CA LEU A 15 -14.92 -4.36 -17.13
C LEU A 15 -15.03 -4.33 -15.59
N SER A 16 -14.39 -5.24 -14.86
CA SER A 16 -14.60 -5.42 -13.42
C SER A 16 -13.42 -5.00 -12.53
N SER A 17 -12.80 -3.84 -12.79
CA SER A 17 -11.83 -3.28 -11.85
C SER A 17 -11.63 -1.77 -12.00
N CYS A 18 -12.73 -1.03 -11.92
CA CYS A 18 -12.67 0.37 -11.51
C CYS A 18 -13.34 0.47 -10.15
N VAL A 19 -12.56 0.35 -9.07
CA VAL A 19 -13.01 0.88 -7.78
C VAL A 19 -13.14 2.39 -7.97
N SER A 20 -14.37 2.89 -7.92
CA SER A 20 -14.67 4.32 -7.99
C SER A 20 -14.04 5.04 -6.78
N ASP A 21 -13.44 6.21 -7.01
CA ASP A 21 -12.96 7.12 -5.94
C ASP A 21 -14.07 7.45 -4.92
N GLU A 22 -15.34 7.37 -5.31
CA GLU A 22 -16.48 7.60 -4.41
C GLU A 22 -16.54 6.58 -3.25
N ALA A 23 -16.10 5.34 -3.48
CA ALA A 23 -16.03 4.32 -2.43
C ALA A 23 -14.93 4.63 -1.39
N SER A 24 -13.91 5.38 -1.79
CA SER A 24 -12.84 5.84 -0.91
C SER A 24 -13.32 7.01 -0.03
N ALA A 25 -14.05 7.97 -0.60
CA ALA A 25 -14.55 9.13 0.15
C ALA A 25 -15.61 8.80 1.22
N GLY A 26 -16.29 7.65 1.09
CA GLY A 26 -17.30 7.16 2.03
C GLY A 26 -16.78 6.26 3.14
N GLN A 27 -15.48 5.95 3.18
CA GLN A 27 -14.93 5.04 4.18
C GLN A 27 -15.01 5.66 5.58
N VAL A 28 -15.82 5.05 6.44
CA VAL A 28 -15.91 5.38 7.86
C VAL A 28 -15.72 4.10 8.66
N ASN A 29 -14.72 4.08 9.55
CA ASN A 29 -14.28 2.90 10.33
C ASN A 29 -13.54 1.83 9.50
N SER A 30 -12.40 2.19 8.93
CA SER A 30 -11.50 1.26 8.27
C SER A 30 -11.18 0.05 9.17
N ALA A 31 -11.32 -1.16 8.64
CA ALA A 31 -10.93 -2.40 9.33
C ALA A 31 -9.42 -2.43 9.67
N PHE A 32 -8.63 -1.63 8.96
CA PHE A 32 -7.18 -1.53 9.12
C PHE A 32 -6.76 -0.42 10.09
N GLN A 33 -7.71 0.34 10.65
CA GLN A 33 -7.47 1.40 11.63
C GLN A 33 -6.57 0.89 12.77
N GLY A 34 -5.63 1.75 13.20
CA GLY A 34 -4.74 1.49 14.32
C GLY A 34 -3.28 1.83 14.00
N ASN A 35 -2.41 1.52 14.96
CA ASN A 35 -0.97 1.70 14.82
C ASN A 35 -0.35 0.49 14.11
N TRP A 36 0.59 0.77 13.24
CA TRP A 36 1.36 -0.20 12.48
C TRP A 36 2.83 0.14 12.56
N SER A 37 3.67 -0.88 12.58
CA SER A 37 5.12 -0.71 12.54
C SER A 37 5.78 -1.83 11.77
N GLY A 38 7.00 -1.61 11.31
CA GLY A 38 7.82 -2.68 10.77
C GLY A 38 9.10 -2.17 10.14
N ASN A 39 9.70 -3.04 9.34
CA ASN A 39 11.01 -2.81 8.75
C ASN A 39 10.93 -2.89 7.23
N PHE A 40 11.84 -2.19 6.58
CA PHE A 40 12.13 -2.39 5.16
C PHE A 40 13.63 -2.59 4.95
N THR A 41 13.98 -3.42 3.97
CA THR A 41 15.34 -3.83 3.63
C THR A 41 15.52 -3.86 2.12
N GLY A 42 16.75 -3.85 1.62
CA GLY A 42 17.06 -3.81 0.19
C GLY A 42 18.27 -2.93 -0.07
N ASP A 43 18.21 -2.14 -1.14
CA ASP A 43 19.24 -1.15 -1.47
C ASP A 43 19.41 -0.11 -0.34
N GLU A 44 18.32 0.21 0.36
CA GLU A 44 18.29 0.96 1.62
C GLU A 44 17.45 0.21 2.66
N SER A 45 17.53 0.63 3.93
CA SER A 45 16.88 -0.07 5.03
C SER A 45 16.53 0.86 6.17
N GLY A 46 15.50 0.49 6.90
CA GLY A 46 14.99 1.33 7.96
C GLY A 46 13.77 0.74 8.63
N THR A 47 13.18 1.54 9.50
CA THR A 47 11.90 1.25 10.15
C THR A 47 10.84 2.20 9.64
N LEU A 48 9.59 1.78 9.73
CA LEU A 48 8.43 2.56 9.31
C LEU A 48 7.33 2.38 10.36
N ASN A 49 6.85 3.50 10.90
CA ASN A 49 5.74 3.53 11.86
C ASN A 49 4.64 4.42 11.29
N PHE A 50 3.40 3.95 11.31
CA PHE A 50 2.26 4.68 10.77
C PHE A 50 0.96 4.37 11.49
N VAL A 51 0.01 5.27 11.34
CA VAL A 51 -1.35 5.12 11.83
C VAL A 51 -2.29 5.12 10.64
N VAL A 52 -3.14 4.10 10.59
CA VAL A 52 -4.32 4.09 9.72
C VAL A 52 -5.45 4.76 10.50
N GLN A 53 -5.97 5.87 9.99
CA GLN A 53 -7.10 6.59 10.57
C GLN A 53 -8.43 5.92 10.21
N LYS A 54 -9.53 6.36 10.83
CA LYS A 54 -10.86 5.76 10.62
C LYS A 54 -11.32 5.84 9.16
N GLU A 55 -10.86 6.84 8.42
CA GLU A 55 -11.16 7.01 6.99
C GLU A 55 -10.25 6.17 6.09
N GLY A 56 -9.22 5.50 6.60
CA GLY A 56 -8.20 4.82 5.80
C GLY A 56 -7.00 5.69 5.42
N THR A 57 -7.00 6.96 5.81
CA THR A 57 -5.82 7.83 5.64
C THR A 57 -4.65 7.27 6.45
N ILE A 58 -3.49 7.15 5.80
CA ILE A 58 -2.23 6.71 6.42
C ILE A 58 -1.37 7.94 6.70
N VAL A 59 -0.91 8.07 7.94
CA VAL A 59 0.08 9.08 8.35
C VAL A 59 1.16 8.39 9.17
N GLY A 60 2.42 8.64 8.84
CA GLY A 60 3.53 8.01 9.55
C GLY A 60 4.87 8.69 9.32
N GLU A 61 5.91 7.99 9.73
CA GLU A 61 7.30 8.40 9.61
C GLU A 61 8.17 7.18 9.24
N ILE A 62 9.07 7.37 8.28
CA ILE A 62 10.16 6.44 8.01
C ILE A 62 11.41 6.89 8.77
N HIS A 63 12.19 5.93 9.26
CA HIS A 63 13.51 6.17 9.85
C HIS A 63 14.55 5.36 9.08
N LEU A 64 15.44 6.08 8.38
CA LEU A 64 16.50 5.50 7.53
C LEU A 64 17.72 5.13 8.38
N ASN A 65 18.20 3.89 8.26
CA ASN A 65 19.35 3.42 9.04
C ASN A 65 20.67 4.03 8.54
N GLN A 66 20.82 4.24 7.22
CA GLN A 66 22.06 4.68 6.59
C GLN A 66 22.44 6.11 7.00
N THR A 67 21.45 6.98 7.06
CA THR A 67 21.62 8.42 7.31
C THR A 67 21.17 8.82 8.71
N ASN A 68 20.52 7.91 9.45
CA ASN A 68 19.86 8.19 10.73
C ASN A 68 18.87 9.37 10.64
N THR A 69 18.20 9.52 9.49
CA THR A 69 17.23 10.59 9.25
C THR A 69 15.81 10.07 9.26
N LYS A 70 14.88 10.97 9.57
CA LYS A 70 13.45 10.72 9.56
C LYS A 70 12.77 11.50 8.44
N GLU A 71 11.73 10.93 7.86
CA GLU A 71 10.91 11.60 6.86
C GLU A 71 9.43 11.23 7.03
N PRO A 72 8.49 12.19 6.91
CA PRO A 72 7.07 11.88 6.91
C PRO A 72 6.66 11.05 5.70
N ILE A 73 5.75 10.10 5.92
CA ILE A 73 5.10 9.30 4.88
C ILE A 73 3.59 9.42 5.01
N ASN A 74 2.90 9.55 3.88
CA ASN A 74 1.44 9.63 3.83
C ASN A 74 0.89 8.72 2.74
N GLY A 75 -0.35 8.29 2.91
CA GLY A 75 -0.99 7.42 1.93
C GLY A 75 -2.44 7.14 2.28
N TYR A 76 -2.96 6.08 1.68
CA TYR A 76 -4.34 5.65 1.89
C TYR A 76 -4.47 4.14 1.77
N VAL A 77 -5.38 3.54 2.54
CA VAL A 77 -5.81 2.14 2.41
C VAL A 77 -7.31 2.05 2.12
N ASN A 78 -7.62 1.35 1.05
CA ASN A 78 -8.98 1.04 0.61
C ASN A 78 -9.65 -0.02 1.49
N PHE A 79 -10.97 -0.17 1.34
CA PHE A 79 -11.77 -1.14 2.08
C PHE A 79 -11.35 -2.61 1.82
N ASP A 80 -10.73 -2.88 0.67
CA ASP A 80 -10.20 -4.19 0.29
C ASP A 80 -8.78 -4.45 0.85
N GLY A 81 -8.22 -3.49 1.58
CA GLY A 81 -6.89 -3.55 2.16
C GLY A 81 -5.78 -3.11 1.23
N LYS A 82 -6.06 -2.82 -0.05
CA LYS A 82 -5.04 -2.27 -0.96
C LYS A 82 -4.61 -0.91 -0.44
N PHE A 83 -3.30 -0.71 -0.29
CA PHE A 83 -2.75 0.56 0.15
C PHE A 83 -1.61 1.03 -0.74
N ASP A 84 -1.43 2.34 -0.77
CA ASP A 84 -0.33 3.04 -1.40
C ASP A 84 0.09 4.19 -0.48
N MET A 85 1.37 4.31 -0.17
CA MET A 85 1.94 5.40 0.63
C MET A 85 3.31 5.82 0.12
N ASN A 86 3.62 7.11 0.23
CA ASN A 86 4.87 7.67 -0.26
C ASN A 86 5.41 8.83 0.56
N THR A 87 6.71 9.09 0.41
CA THR A 87 7.41 10.24 0.98
C THR A 87 7.73 11.29 -0.07
N LYS A 88 8.17 12.48 0.36
CA LYS A 88 8.60 13.55 -0.55
C LYS A 88 9.88 13.18 -1.30
N THR A 89 10.72 12.31 -0.74
CA THR A 89 11.92 11.77 -1.39
C THR A 89 11.67 10.50 -2.21
N HIS A 90 10.40 10.23 -2.55
CA HIS A 90 9.98 9.19 -3.50
C HIS A 90 10.16 7.75 -3.02
N TYR A 91 10.23 7.48 -1.72
CA TYR A 91 9.94 6.13 -1.26
C TYR A 91 8.48 5.83 -1.49
N THR A 92 8.18 4.69 -2.13
CA THR A 92 6.83 4.21 -2.38
C THR A 92 6.69 2.81 -1.82
N PHE A 93 5.66 2.62 -0.99
CA PHE A 93 5.26 1.34 -0.44
C PHE A 93 3.84 1.06 -0.88
N SER A 94 3.64 -0.09 -1.53
CA SER A 94 2.34 -0.50 -2.07
C SER A 94 2.12 -1.97 -1.81
N GLY A 95 0.88 -2.34 -1.49
CA GLY A 95 0.51 -3.73 -1.26
C GLY A 95 -0.87 -3.86 -0.64
N TYR A 96 -1.03 -4.88 0.21
CA TYR A 96 -2.28 -5.13 0.93
C TYR A 96 -2.02 -5.21 2.43
N LEU A 97 -2.75 -4.42 3.22
CA LEU A 97 -2.87 -4.64 4.65
C LEU A 97 -3.80 -5.82 4.88
N GLN A 98 -3.35 -6.82 5.62
CA GLN A 98 -4.20 -7.91 6.13
C GLN A 98 -4.66 -7.56 7.55
N SER A 99 -5.33 -8.48 8.24
CA SER A 99 -5.84 -8.22 9.59
C SER A 99 -4.74 -7.80 10.60
N SER A 100 -3.52 -8.33 10.45
CA SER A 100 -2.41 -8.06 11.39
C SER A 100 -1.04 -7.88 10.76
N LYS A 101 -0.90 -8.05 9.44
CA LYS A 101 0.41 -8.00 8.77
C LYS A 101 0.31 -7.47 7.34
N SER A 102 1.43 -7.00 6.81
CA SER A 102 1.60 -6.70 5.40
C SER A 102 3.04 -6.94 4.99
N GLU A 103 3.23 -7.55 3.82
CA GLU A 103 4.55 -7.78 3.25
C GLU A 103 4.50 -7.42 1.77
N GLY A 104 5.62 -6.94 1.24
CA GLY A 104 5.66 -6.53 -0.15
C GLY A 104 6.98 -5.90 -0.52
N LYS A 105 6.94 -5.12 -1.60
CA LYS A 105 8.11 -4.42 -2.12
C LYS A 105 7.95 -2.92 -1.97
N TRP A 106 9.06 -2.26 -1.70
CA TRP A 106 9.15 -0.81 -1.78
C TRP A 106 10.07 -0.42 -2.93
N THR A 107 9.89 0.80 -3.43
CA THR A 107 10.72 1.37 -4.50
C THR A 107 11.08 2.81 -4.18
N LYS A 108 12.20 3.28 -4.73
CA LYS A 108 12.62 4.69 -4.74
C LYS A 108 13.48 4.95 -5.95
N ILE A 109 12.90 5.53 -7.01
CA ILE A 109 13.59 5.76 -8.29
C ILE A 109 14.18 4.43 -8.82
N ASN A 110 15.49 4.19 -8.63
CA ASN A 110 16.20 2.98 -9.05
C ASN A 110 16.42 1.96 -7.93
N PHE A 111 16.09 2.33 -6.69
CA PHE A 111 16.24 1.49 -5.51
C PHE A 111 14.97 0.72 -5.24
N LYS A 112 15.15 -0.45 -4.65
CA LYS A 112 14.06 -1.35 -4.30
C LYS A 112 14.43 -2.22 -3.11
N GLY A 113 13.40 -2.85 -2.58
CA GLY A 113 13.59 -3.84 -1.55
C GLY A 113 12.27 -4.44 -1.10
N ASN A 114 12.29 -5.05 0.07
CA ASN A 114 11.14 -5.68 0.68
C ASN A 114 10.78 -4.98 1.98
N TYR A 115 9.51 -5.01 2.35
CA TYR A 115 9.03 -4.56 3.65
C TYR A 115 8.22 -5.65 4.34
N SER A 116 8.16 -5.57 5.67
CA SER A 116 7.25 -6.36 6.50
C SER A 116 6.73 -5.48 7.64
N PHE A 117 5.42 -5.33 7.70
CA PHE A 117 4.69 -4.52 8.67
C PHE A 117 3.76 -5.39 9.51
N GLN A 118 3.55 -4.99 10.75
CA GLN A 118 2.68 -5.63 11.72
C GLN A 118 1.81 -4.59 12.41
N LYS A 119 0.55 -4.95 12.63
CA LYS A 119 -0.38 -4.19 13.44
C LYS A 119 0.00 -4.33 14.92
N GLN A 120 -0.03 -3.22 15.66
CA GLN A 120 0.28 -3.17 17.10
C GLN A 120 -0.96 -3.39 17.95
#